data_AF-A0A4T0KSA0-F1
#
_entry.id   AF-A0A4T0KSA0-F1
#
_cell.length_a   1.000
_cell.length_b   1.000
_cell.length_c   1.000
_cell.angle_alpha   90.00
_cell.angle_beta   90.00
_cell.angle_gamma   90.00
#
_symmetry.space_group_name_H-M   'P 1'
#
loop_
_entity.id
_entity.type
_entity.pdbx_description
1 polymer ?
#
loop_
_entity_poly.entity_id
_entity_poly.type
_entity_poly.pdbx_seq_one_letter_code
_entity_poly.pdbx_strand_id
1 'polypeptide(L)'
;MFGVVSVGMNSVKFARNDMKPTRYNLDQFEQVMMRRDERLTGSNRGQSSNPTAPAEFQTNSVWQTEQVLNIDIDAIENEFYNDQDLAEVDDRNPEETTAHFNSLQSHSTSLLNSHQTSQALALLLDSPPFGPTQNSAKSINTNSIIQILSSTRTNDIEGALKDLQPHHHDNLMKYIYKSMSLPIADSSGNVFLSWHEKLTQVAGTGSIVRVMTDRRLI
;
A
#
# COMPACT_ATOMS: atom_id res chain seq x y z
N MET A 1 -20.29 69.92 13.58
CA MET A 1 -21.44 69.04 13.29
C MET A 1 -21.26 67.64 13.93
N PHE A 2 -20.62 67.54 15.12
CA PHE A 2 -20.25 66.24 15.73
C PHE A 2 -21.24 65.76 16.81
N GLY A 3 -22.10 66.62 17.35
CA GLY A 3 -23.09 66.25 18.38
C GLY A 3 -24.34 65.55 17.83
N VAL A 4 -24.70 65.77 16.56
CA VAL A 4 -25.92 65.18 15.97
C VAL A 4 -25.72 63.70 15.64
N VAL A 5 -24.50 63.34 15.22
CA VAL A 5 -24.15 61.95 14.86
C VAL A 5 -24.09 61.06 16.11
N SER A 6 -23.55 61.56 17.23
CA SER A 6 -23.47 60.80 18.47
C SER A 6 -24.84 60.56 19.11
N VAL A 7 -25.71 61.57 19.12
CA VAL A 7 -27.10 61.44 19.60
C VAL A 7 -27.88 60.48 18.70
N GLY A 8 -27.76 60.61 17.37
CA GLY A 8 -28.41 59.71 16.42
C GLY A 8 -27.98 58.25 16.59
N MET A 9 -26.68 57.99 16.72
CA MET A 9 -26.14 56.64 16.93
C MET A 9 -26.62 56.02 18.25
N ASN A 10 -26.72 56.82 19.32
CA ASN A 10 -27.22 56.33 20.59
C ASN A 10 -28.72 56.01 20.53
N SER A 11 -29.51 56.83 19.84
CA SER A 11 -30.95 56.58 19.63
C SER A 11 -31.20 55.31 18.80
N VAL A 12 -30.39 55.06 17.76
CA VAL A 12 -30.47 53.83 16.96
C VAL A 12 -30.09 52.60 17.80
N LYS A 13 -29.03 52.70 18.60
CA LYS A 13 -28.63 51.63 19.53
C LYS A 13 -29.71 51.36 20.59
N PHE A 14 -30.35 52.41 21.12
CA PHE A 14 -31.45 52.30 22.07
C PHE A 14 -32.67 51.63 21.44
N ALA A 15 -33.03 51.99 20.21
CA ALA A 15 -34.14 51.39 19.47
C ALA A 15 -33.90 49.91 19.15
N ARG A 16 -32.67 49.55 18.72
CA ARG A 16 -32.29 48.14 18.45
C ARG A 16 -32.26 47.28 19.72
N ASN A 17 -32.15 47.91 20.88
CA ASN A 17 -31.98 47.27 22.17
C ASN A 17 -33.28 47.36 23.01
N ASP A 18 -34.43 47.22 22.35
CA ASP A 18 -35.78 47.26 22.93
C ASP A 18 -36.05 48.43 23.87
N MET A 19 -35.55 49.63 23.52
CA MET A 19 -35.67 50.83 24.36
C MET A 19 -35.06 50.66 25.76
N LYS A 20 -34.03 49.82 25.87
CA LYS A 20 -33.23 49.69 27.10
C LYS A 20 -31.86 50.34 26.90
N PRO A 21 -31.19 50.80 27.97
CA PRO A 21 -29.81 51.27 27.88
C PRO A 21 -28.84 50.15 27.48
N THR A 22 -27.81 50.47 26.71
CA THR A 22 -26.72 49.55 26.35
C THR A 22 -25.91 49.17 27.59
N ARG A 23 -25.51 47.90 27.68
CA ARG A 23 -24.61 47.43 28.75
C ARG A 23 -23.16 47.59 28.31
N TYR A 24 -22.29 47.88 29.26
CA TYR A 24 -20.85 47.99 29.06
C TYR A 24 -20.14 46.96 29.95
N ASN A 25 -18.91 46.60 29.60
CA ASN A 25 -18.06 45.67 30.36
C ASN A 25 -18.65 44.25 30.53
N LEU A 26 -19.22 43.69 29.47
CA LEU A 26 -19.82 42.36 29.49
C LEU A 26 -18.76 41.26 29.47
N ASP A 27 -18.77 40.38 30.48
CA ASP A 27 -17.88 39.21 30.52
C ASP A 27 -18.33 38.13 29.52
N GLN A 28 -17.46 37.16 29.22
CA GLN A 28 -17.70 36.06 28.29
C GLN A 28 -19.00 35.31 28.63
N PHE A 29 -19.24 35.05 29.91
CA PHE A 29 -20.48 34.43 30.36
C PHE A 29 -21.71 35.26 29.99
N GLU A 30 -21.67 36.57 30.23
CA GLU A 30 -22.78 37.48 29.93
C GLU A 30 -23.04 37.58 28.43
N GLN A 31 -21.98 37.59 27.61
CA GLN A 31 -22.11 37.57 26.15
C GLN A 31 -22.74 36.27 25.65
N VAL A 32 -22.37 35.12 26.24
CA VAL A 32 -22.96 33.82 25.90
C VAL A 32 -24.43 33.78 26.29
N MET A 33 -24.79 34.27 27.48
CA MET A 33 -26.17 34.34 27.93
C MET A 33 -27.02 35.29 27.08
N MET A 34 -26.47 36.44 26.67
CA MET A 34 -27.16 37.35 25.77
C MET A 34 -27.44 36.72 24.40
N ARG A 35 -26.47 36.00 23.80
CA ARG A 35 -26.70 35.29 22.53
C ARG A 35 -27.69 34.15 22.68
N ARG A 36 -27.68 33.45 23.82
CA ARG A 36 -28.68 32.43 24.13
C ARG A 36 -30.08 33.05 24.19
N ASP A 37 -30.24 34.14 24.92
CA ASP A 37 -31.53 34.82 25.10
C ASP A 37 -32.03 35.43 23.78
N GLU A 38 -31.13 35.98 22.95
CA GLU A 38 -31.44 36.44 21.59
C GLU A 38 -31.96 35.30 20.71
N ARG A 39 -31.35 34.10 20.80
CA ARG A 39 -31.83 32.91 20.08
C ARG A 39 -33.17 32.40 20.62
N LEU A 40 -33.44 32.56 21.91
CA LEU A 40 -34.68 32.09 22.55
C LEU A 40 -35.87 33.02 22.30
N THR A 41 -35.63 34.32 22.20
CA THR A 41 -36.69 35.34 22.17
C THR A 41 -36.72 36.15 20.87
N GLY A 42 -35.71 35.99 20.01
CA GLY A 42 -35.54 36.80 18.79
C GLY A 42 -35.10 38.25 19.05
N SER A 43 -34.94 38.65 20.32
CA SER A 43 -34.53 40.00 20.71
C SER A 43 -33.25 39.98 21.55
N ASN A 44 -32.37 40.94 21.30
CA ASN A 44 -31.17 41.21 22.09
C ASN A 44 -31.43 41.47 23.59
N ARG A 45 -32.68 41.79 23.98
CA ARG A 45 -33.07 42.11 25.36
C ARG A 45 -34.32 41.41 25.85
N GLY A 46 -34.83 40.45 25.08
CA GLY A 46 -35.91 39.58 25.50
C GLY A 46 -35.44 38.63 26.59
N GLN A 47 -36.25 38.46 27.62
CA GLN A 47 -36.05 37.43 28.64
C GLN A 47 -37.27 36.53 28.59
N SER A 48 -37.06 35.22 28.63
CA SER A 48 -38.14 34.24 28.72
C SER A 48 -38.08 33.56 30.07
N SER A 49 -39.21 33.57 30.79
CA SER A 49 -39.38 32.83 32.04
C SER A 49 -40.02 31.45 31.83
N ASN A 50 -40.19 31.02 30.57
CA ASN A 50 -40.89 29.78 30.25
C ASN A 50 -40.01 28.57 30.61
N PRO A 51 -40.49 27.63 31.45
CA PRO A 51 -39.68 26.47 31.88
C PRO A 51 -39.39 25.47 30.76
N THR A 52 -40.18 25.48 29.69
CA THR A 52 -40.00 24.60 28.53
C THR A 52 -39.41 25.40 27.37
N ALA A 53 -38.27 24.95 26.82
CA ALA A 53 -37.66 25.60 25.66
C ALA A 53 -38.55 25.43 24.41
N PRO A 54 -38.66 26.45 23.54
CA PRO A 54 -39.41 26.33 22.29
C PRO A 54 -38.81 25.22 21.40
N ALA A 55 -39.65 24.56 20.61
CA ALA A 55 -39.24 23.38 19.81
C ALA A 55 -38.10 23.69 18.81
N GLU A 56 -38.01 24.93 18.33
CA GLU A 56 -36.93 25.43 17.47
C GLU A 56 -35.56 25.49 18.16
N PHE A 57 -35.52 25.36 19.49
CA PHE A 57 -34.32 25.44 20.33
C PHE A 57 -33.77 24.04 20.71
N GLN A 58 -34.12 22.97 19.99
CA GLN A 58 -33.55 21.65 20.27
C GLN A 58 -32.04 21.61 19.93
N THR A 59 -31.26 21.39 20.99
CA THR A 59 -29.82 21.09 21.04
C THR A 59 -28.86 22.12 20.44
N ASN A 60 -28.53 23.16 21.21
CA ASN A 60 -27.22 23.79 21.10
C ASN A 60 -26.15 22.81 21.61
N SER A 61 -25.35 22.24 20.70
CA SER A 61 -23.95 22.62 20.57
C SER A 61 -23.30 21.67 19.56
N VAL A 62 -23.37 22.03 18.28
CA VAL A 62 -22.25 21.69 17.41
C VAL A 62 -21.11 22.53 17.96
N TRP A 63 -20.37 21.99 18.94
CA TRP A 63 -18.96 22.33 19.04
C TRP A 63 -18.45 22.16 17.62
N GLN A 64 -17.79 23.18 17.07
CA GLN A 64 -17.01 22.98 15.86
C GLN A 64 -15.90 22.00 16.26
N THR A 65 -16.21 20.71 16.34
CA THR A 65 -15.20 19.67 16.26
C THR A 65 -14.60 19.88 14.89
N GLU A 66 -13.39 20.43 14.87
CA GLU A 66 -12.60 20.51 13.66
C GLU A 66 -12.67 19.14 12.99
N GLN A 67 -12.93 19.15 11.68
CA GLN A 67 -12.95 17.94 10.90
C GLN A 67 -11.58 17.30 11.08
N VAL A 68 -11.51 16.17 11.79
CA VAL A 68 -10.26 15.39 11.89
C VAL A 68 -9.96 14.98 10.46
N LEU A 69 -9.04 15.70 9.83
CA LEU A 69 -8.51 15.31 8.53
C LEU A 69 -7.96 13.91 8.76
N ASN A 70 -8.35 12.97 7.89
CA ASN A 70 -7.88 11.58 7.93
C ASN A 70 -6.42 11.56 7.47
N ILE A 71 -5.55 12.18 8.28
CA ILE A 71 -4.12 12.30 8.06
C ILE A 71 -3.54 11.01 8.57
N ASP A 72 -2.89 10.29 7.68
CA ASP A 72 -2.10 9.12 8.03
C ASP A 72 -0.85 9.61 8.77
N ILE A 73 -0.91 9.59 10.11
CA ILE A 73 0.18 10.02 10.98
C ILE A 73 1.38 9.08 10.82
N ASP A 74 1.13 7.81 10.48
CA ASP A 74 2.14 6.78 10.28
C ASP A 74 2.94 7.00 8.97
N ALA A 75 2.40 7.77 8.02
CA ALA A 75 3.12 8.17 6.80
C ALA A 75 4.26 9.19 7.06
N ILE A 76 4.31 9.80 8.25
CA ILE A 76 5.31 10.82 8.60
C ILE A 76 6.57 10.19 9.22
N GLU A 77 6.45 9.04 9.87
CA GLU A 77 7.60 8.29 10.37
C GLU A 77 8.29 7.56 9.21
N ASN A 78 9.34 8.17 8.66
CA ASN A 78 10.24 7.55 7.67
C ASN A 78 11.15 6.49 8.31
N GLU A 79 10.56 5.49 8.98
CA GLU A 79 11.29 4.34 9.55
C GLU A 79 10.94 3.04 8.81
N PHE A 80 10.71 3.14 7.50
CA PHE A 80 10.67 1.96 6.65
C PHE A 80 12.09 1.43 6.48
N TYR A 81 12.33 0.19 6.90
CA TYR A 81 13.36 -0.61 6.24
C TYR A 81 13.00 -0.63 4.76
N ASN A 82 13.69 0.16 3.92
CA ASN A 82 13.53 0.04 2.49
C ASN A 82 13.93 -1.39 2.14
N ASP A 83 12.99 -2.20 1.65
CA ASP A 83 13.28 -3.56 1.19
C ASP A 83 14.35 -3.57 0.07
N GLN A 84 14.57 -2.40 -0.55
CA GLN A 84 15.64 -2.13 -1.51
C GLN A 84 17.04 -2.13 -0.89
N ASP A 85 17.21 -1.78 0.39
CA ASP A 85 18.51 -1.71 1.08
C ASP A 85 19.00 -3.10 1.55
N LEU A 86 18.12 -4.12 1.53
CA LEU A 86 18.43 -5.51 1.91
C LEU A 86 18.68 -6.43 0.70
N ALA A 87 18.43 -5.94 -0.53
CA ALA A 87 18.60 -6.73 -1.74
C ALA A 87 20.04 -6.58 -2.27
N GLU A 88 20.71 -7.70 -2.53
CA GLU A 88 21.91 -7.71 -3.36
C GLU A 88 21.51 -7.25 -4.78
N VAL A 89 21.83 -6.01 -5.11
CA VAL A 89 21.64 -5.46 -6.45
C VAL A 89 22.79 -5.97 -7.32
N ASP A 90 22.46 -6.47 -8.50
CA ASP A 90 23.48 -6.79 -9.50
C ASP A 90 24.14 -5.49 -9.98
N ASP A 91 25.45 -5.36 -9.76
CA ASP A 91 26.26 -4.16 -10.07
C ASP A 91 26.31 -3.86 -11.59
N ARG A 92 25.88 -4.79 -12.44
CA ARG A 92 25.91 -4.65 -13.90
C ARG A 92 24.88 -3.64 -14.41
N ASN A 93 25.23 -2.96 -15.50
CA ASN A 93 24.31 -2.08 -16.23
C ASN A 93 23.07 -2.89 -16.70
N PRO A 94 21.85 -2.33 -16.74
CA PRO A 94 20.68 -3.10 -17.16
C PRO A 94 20.81 -3.71 -18.57
N GLU A 95 21.48 -3.03 -19.50
CA GLU A 95 21.71 -3.55 -20.85
C GLU A 95 22.65 -4.77 -20.85
N GLU A 96 23.77 -4.69 -20.12
CA GLU A 96 24.72 -5.80 -19.98
C GLU A 96 24.08 -7.01 -19.31
N THR A 97 23.25 -6.77 -18.29
CA THR A 97 22.49 -7.80 -17.60
C THR A 97 21.54 -8.51 -18.58
N THR A 98 20.78 -7.76 -19.39
CA THR A 98 19.91 -8.38 -20.40
C THR A 98 20.68 -9.19 -21.45
N ALA A 99 21.81 -8.69 -21.93
CA ALA A 99 22.67 -9.41 -22.88
C ALA A 99 23.19 -10.73 -22.28
N HIS A 100 23.57 -10.73 -21.00
CA HIS A 100 23.98 -11.92 -20.27
C HIS A 100 22.86 -12.96 -20.18
N PHE A 101 21.63 -12.56 -19.85
CA PHE A 101 20.52 -13.52 -19.77
C PHE A 101 20.07 -14.04 -21.15
N ASN A 102 20.23 -13.25 -22.21
CA ASN A 102 20.02 -13.74 -23.57
C ASN A 102 21.03 -14.83 -23.97
N SER A 103 22.30 -14.68 -23.57
CA SER A 103 23.30 -15.73 -23.83
C SER A 103 23.01 -16.98 -23.01
N LEU A 104 22.64 -16.85 -21.73
CA LEU A 104 22.23 -17.98 -20.88
C LEU A 104 21.00 -18.70 -21.44
N GLN A 105 20.00 -17.97 -21.95
CA GLN A 105 18.81 -18.55 -22.59
C GLN A 105 19.19 -19.38 -23.84
N SER A 106 20.12 -18.89 -24.65
CA SER A 106 20.58 -19.66 -25.81
C SER A 106 21.28 -20.95 -25.39
N HIS A 107 22.09 -20.88 -24.33
CA HIS A 107 22.81 -22.02 -23.79
C HIS A 107 21.86 -23.04 -23.14
N SER A 108 20.87 -22.59 -22.36
CA SER A 108 19.85 -23.46 -21.75
C SER A 108 19.02 -24.17 -22.81
N THR A 109 18.69 -23.49 -23.92
CA THR A 109 17.97 -24.11 -25.05
C THR A 109 18.81 -25.21 -25.71
N SER A 110 20.12 -25.01 -25.84
CA SER A 110 21.01 -26.05 -26.36
C SER A 110 21.10 -27.28 -25.44
N LEU A 111 21.14 -27.05 -24.12
CA LEU A 111 21.14 -28.12 -23.12
C LEU A 111 19.82 -28.89 -23.10
N LEU A 112 18.69 -28.20 -23.29
CA LEU A 112 17.37 -28.85 -23.43
C LEU A 112 17.33 -29.81 -24.62
N ASN A 113 17.87 -29.41 -25.77
CA ASN A 113 17.94 -30.29 -26.94
C ASN A 113 18.81 -31.54 -26.69
N SER A 114 19.82 -31.43 -25.81
CA SER A 114 20.66 -32.54 -25.38
C SER A 114 20.05 -33.41 -24.27
N HIS A 115 18.81 -33.14 -23.85
CA HIS A 115 18.09 -33.82 -22.76
C HIS A 115 18.75 -33.65 -21.37
N GLN A 116 19.54 -32.60 -21.17
CA GLN A 116 20.22 -32.31 -19.90
C GLN A 116 19.45 -31.26 -19.08
N THR A 117 18.27 -31.63 -18.58
CA THR A 117 17.37 -30.72 -17.84
C THR A 117 17.99 -30.19 -16.55
N SER A 118 18.67 -31.04 -15.77
CA SER A 118 19.27 -30.65 -14.49
C SER A 118 20.35 -29.59 -14.65
N GLN A 119 21.21 -29.72 -15.67
CA GLN A 119 22.25 -28.73 -15.96
C GLN A 119 21.67 -27.43 -16.50
N ALA A 120 20.64 -27.50 -17.37
CA ALA A 120 19.95 -26.33 -17.88
C ALA A 120 19.30 -25.51 -16.75
N LEU A 121 18.69 -26.19 -15.76
CA LEU A 121 18.13 -25.55 -14.58
C LEU A 121 19.21 -24.95 -13.68
N ALA A 122 20.28 -25.69 -13.39
CA ALA A 122 21.36 -25.20 -12.53
C ALA A 122 21.92 -23.86 -13.05
N LEU A 123 22.20 -23.79 -14.35
CA LEU A 123 22.75 -22.59 -14.99
C LEU A 123 21.87 -21.34 -14.86
N LEU A 124 20.55 -21.49 -14.89
CA LEU A 124 19.61 -20.36 -14.74
C LEU A 124 19.34 -20.00 -13.27
N LEU A 125 19.54 -20.96 -12.36
CA LEU A 125 19.25 -20.84 -10.94
C LEU A 125 20.47 -20.42 -10.10
N ASP A 126 21.70 -20.52 -10.62
CA ASP A 126 22.94 -20.11 -9.96
C ASP A 126 23.00 -18.59 -9.71
N SER A 127 22.63 -17.79 -10.72
CA SER A 127 22.71 -16.32 -10.65
C SER A 127 21.43 -15.65 -11.20
N PRO A 128 20.33 -15.63 -10.44
CA PRO A 128 19.09 -14.96 -10.84
C PRO A 128 19.23 -13.42 -10.84
N PRO A 129 18.53 -12.69 -11.73
CA PRO A 129 18.60 -11.23 -11.81
C PRO A 129 17.79 -10.59 -10.67
N PHE A 130 18.47 -9.97 -9.72
CA PHE A 130 17.88 -9.25 -8.60
C PHE A 130 18.00 -7.73 -8.76
N GLY A 131 16.92 -7.01 -8.48
CA GLY A 131 16.91 -5.55 -8.47
C GLY A 131 15.70 -4.90 -9.18
N PRO A 132 15.36 -3.65 -8.85
CA PRO A 132 14.17 -2.98 -9.38
C PRO A 132 14.30 -2.55 -10.85
N THR A 133 15.52 -2.37 -11.35
CA THR A 133 15.79 -1.82 -12.68
C THR A 133 15.83 -2.87 -13.80
N GLN A 134 15.99 -4.15 -13.46
CA GLN A 134 16.34 -5.24 -14.39
C GLN A 134 15.13 -6.08 -14.84
N ASN A 135 13.99 -5.44 -15.10
CA ASN A 135 12.72 -6.12 -15.39
C ASN A 135 12.76 -6.98 -16.67
N SER A 136 13.53 -6.58 -17.67
CA SER A 136 13.69 -7.34 -18.92
C SER A 136 14.52 -8.62 -18.73
N ALA A 137 15.62 -8.56 -17.97
CA ALA A 137 16.41 -9.75 -17.64
C ALA A 137 15.59 -10.76 -16.83
N LYS A 138 14.79 -10.27 -15.88
CA LYS A 138 13.87 -11.09 -15.07
C LYS A 138 12.85 -11.84 -15.93
N SER A 139 12.25 -11.17 -16.91
CA SER A 139 11.28 -11.81 -17.80
C SER A 139 11.94 -12.83 -18.71
N ILE A 140 13.13 -12.56 -19.25
CA ILE A 140 13.90 -13.52 -20.07
C ILE A 140 14.23 -14.79 -19.27
N ASN A 141 14.76 -14.64 -18.06
CA ASN A 141 15.11 -15.79 -17.22
C ASN A 141 13.85 -16.60 -16.83
N THR A 142 12.80 -15.91 -16.38
CA THR A 142 11.53 -16.56 -16.00
C THR A 142 10.91 -17.33 -17.17
N ASN A 143 10.89 -16.74 -18.37
CA ASN A 143 10.38 -17.40 -19.57
C ASN A 143 11.21 -18.63 -19.95
N SER A 144 12.54 -18.55 -19.80
CA SER A 144 13.46 -19.67 -20.06
C SER A 144 13.21 -20.83 -19.10
N ILE A 145 13.00 -20.55 -17.80
CA ILE A 145 12.64 -21.56 -16.81
C ILE A 145 11.28 -22.17 -17.14
N ILE A 146 10.26 -21.38 -17.48
CA ILE A 146 8.94 -21.89 -17.88
C ILE A 146 9.04 -22.82 -19.09
N GLN A 147 9.88 -22.48 -20.08
CA GLN A 147 10.13 -23.33 -21.23
C GLN A 147 10.75 -24.68 -20.81
N ILE A 148 11.72 -24.67 -19.89
CA ILE A 148 12.31 -25.90 -19.35
C ILE A 148 11.23 -26.74 -18.62
N LEU A 149 10.46 -26.11 -17.73
CA LEU A 149 9.41 -26.77 -16.94
C LEU A 149 8.35 -27.42 -17.83
N SER A 150 7.91 -26.73 -18.88
CA SER A 150 6.91 -27.21 -19.84
C SER A 150 7.45 -28.27 -20.82
N SER A 151 8.75 -28.24 -21.14
CA SER A 151 9.39 -29.24 -22.00
C SER A 151 9.71 -30.57 -21.31
N THR A 152 9.77 -30.57 -19.97
CA THR A 152 10.16 -31.75 -19.18
C THR A 152 8.97 -32.67 -18.95
N ARG A 153 9.18 -33.98 -19.14
CA ARG A 153 8.15 -35.00 -18.86
C ARG A 153 8.04 -35.27 -17.37
N THR A 154 6.83 -35.54 -16.88
CA THR A 154 6.54 -35.74 -15.44
C THR A 154 7.42 -36.80 -14.76
N ASN A 155 7.75 -37.88 -15.47
CA ASN A 155 8.57 -38.97 -14.92
C ASN A 155 10.05 -38.58 -14.71
N ASP A 156 10.54 -37.60 -15.47
CA ASP A 156 11.95 -37.19 -15.46
C ASP A 156 12.22 -36.09 -14.40
N ILE A 157 11.15 -35.52 -13.81
CA ILE A 157 11.21 -34.41 -12.83
C ILE A 157 11.98 -34.84 -11.58
N GLU A 158 11.63 -35.96 -10.96
CA GLU A 158 12.26 -36.39 -9.70
C GLU A 158 13.76 -36.67 -9.86
N GLY A 159 14.17 -37.21 -11.02
CA GLY A 159 15.58 -37.43 -11.34
C GLY A 159 16.33 -36.12 -11.46
N ALA A 160 15.79 -35.17 -12.24
CA ALA A 160 16.39 -33.85 -12.40
C ALA A 160 16.53 -33.11 -11.07
N LEU A 161 15.54 -33.20 -10.18
CA LEU A 161 15.55 -32.55 -8.87
C LEU A 161 16.60 -33.13 -7.92
N LYS A 162 16.84 -34.45 -7.94
CA LYS A 162 17.85 -35.10 -7.11
C LYS A 162 19.28 -34.76 -7.52
N ASP A 163 19.48 -34.47 -8.81
CA ASP A 163 20.77 -34.03 -9.35
C ASP A 163 21.05 -32.53 -9.05
N LEU A 164 20.02 -31.76 -8.72
CA LEU A 164 20.16 -30.34 -8.36
C LEU A 164 20.69 -30.16 -6.93
N GLN A 165 21.54 -29.15 -6.76
CA GLN A 165 21.99 -28.71 -5.43
C GLN A 165 20.83 -28.14 -4.59
N PRO A 166 20.86 -28.25 -3.24
CA PRO A 166 19.77 -27.79 -2.38
C PRO A 166 19.41 -26.30 -2.51
N HIS A 167 20.39 -25.43 -2.77
CA HIS A 167 20.13 -24.00 -2.95
C HIS A 167 19.34 -23.70 -4.23
N HIS A 168 19.48 -24.54 -5.27
CA HIS A 168 18.68 -24.42 -6.49
C HIS A 168 17.21 -24.76 -6.25
N HIS A 169 16.89 -25.62 -5.27
CA HIS A 169 15.50 -25.98 -4.95
C HIS A 169 14.70 -24.77 -4.47
N ASP A 170 15.30 -23.92 -3.63
CA ASP A 170 14.63 -22.72 -3.11
C ASP A 170 14.42 -21.68 -4.22
N ASN A 171 15.43 -21.45 -5.07
CA ASN A 171 15.32 -20.57 -6.23
C ASN A 171 14.26 -21.09 -7.23
N LEU A 172 14.24 -22.39 -7.51
CA LEU A 172 13.25 -23.02 -8.38
C LEU A 172 11.83 -22.86 -7.82
N MET A 173 11.65 -23.07 -6.51
CA MET A 173 10.35 -22.87 -5.85
C MET A 173 9.86 -21.44 -6.02
N LYS A 174 10.75 -20.45 -5.93
CA LYS A 174 10.40 -19.04 -6.16
C LYS A 174 9.92 -18.79 -7.59
N TYR A 175 10.60 -19.37 -8.59
CA TYR A 175 10.19 -19.26 -9.99
C TYR A 175 8.87 -19.98 -10.30
N ILE A 176 8.55 -21.07 -9.60
CA ILE A 176 7.25 -21.75 -9.73
C ILE A 176 6.12 -20.85 -9.23
N TYR A 177 6.27 -20.19 -8.07
CA TYR A 177 5.27 -19.23 -7.61
C TYR A 177 5.16 -18.03 -8.55
N LYS A 178 6.29 -17.54 -9.09
CA LYS A 178 6.28 -16.49 -10.09
C LYS A 178 5.54 -16.91 -11.36
N SER A 179 5.77 -18.11 -11.89
CA SER A 179 5.10 -18.59 -13.10
C SER A 179 3.60 -18.77 -12.91
N MET A 180 3.16 -19.19 -11.71
CA MET A 180 1.74 -19.28 -11.35
C MET A 180 1.04 -17.91 -11.25
N SER A 181 1.79 -16.82 -11.02
CA SER A 181 1.25 -15.45 -11.02
C SER A 181 1.04 -14.87 -12.42
N LEU A 182 1.66 -15.48 -13.44
CA LEU A 182 1.59 -15.00 -14.82
C LEU A 182 0.39 -15.62 -15.55
N PRO A 183 -0.18 -14.94 -16.57
CA PRO A 183 -1.32 -15.47 -17.34
C PRO A 183 -1.10 -16.85 -17.99
N ILE A 184 0.16 -17.28 -18.14
CA ILE A 184 0.53 -18.60 -18.65
C ILE A 184 0.04 -19.76 -17.75
N ALA A 185 -0.21 -19.47 -16.47
CA ALA A 185 -0.72 -20.41 -15.49
C ALA A 185 -2.11 -20.95 -15.86
N ASP A 186 -2.93 -20.17 -16.57
CA ASP A 186 -4.27 -20.60 -16.97
C ASP A 186 -4.24 -21.80 -17.92
N SER A 187 -3.19 -21.90 -18.75
CA SER A 187 -3.02 -23.00 -19.71
C SER A 187 -2.08 -24.10 -19.22
N SER A 188 -1.07 -23.75 -18.43
CA SER A 188 0.01 -24.66 -18.04
C SER A 188 0.16 -24.87 -16.53
N GLY A 189 -0.83 -24.45 -15.74
CA GLY A 189 -0.82 -24.54 -14.28
C GLY A 189 -0.60 -25.95 -13.73
N ASN A 190 -1.13 -26.98 -14.41
CA ASN A 190 -0.91 -28.37 -14.01
C ASN A 190 0.57 -28.79 -14.03
N VAL A 191 1.36 -28.25 -14.97
CA VAL A 191 2.81 -28.51 -15.04
C VAL A 191 3.51 -27.89 -13.83
N PHE A 192 3.16 -26.65 -13.48
CA PHE A 192 3.77 -25.99 -12.32
C PHE A 192 3.40 -26.68 -11.00
N LEU A 193 2.16 -27.19 -10.89
CA LEU A 193 1.71 -27.96 -9.72
C LEU A 193 2.43 -29.31 -9.60
N SER A 194 2.67 -30.02 -10.70
CA SER A 194 3.41 -31.29 -10.65
C SER A 194 4.87 -31.09 -10.25
N TRP A 195 5.51 -30.03 -10.75
CA TRP A 195 6.86 -29.63 -10.31
C TRP A 195 6.88 -29.23 -8.83
N HIS A 196 5.87 -28.47 -8.37
CA HIS A 196 5.74 -28.11 -6.95
C HIS A 196 5.61 -29.33 -6.04
N GLU A 197 4.74 -30.28 -6.39
CA GLU A 197 4.56 -31.53 -5.65
C GLU A 197 5.87 -32.32 -5.54
N LYS A 198 6.60 -32.49 -6.66
CA LYS A 198 7.86 -33.25 -6.66
C LYS A 198 8.99 -32.52 -5.95
N LEU A 199 9.07 -31.20 -6.09
CA LEU A 199 10.06 -30.36 -5.40
C LEU A 199 9.86 -30.40 -3.89
N THR A 200 8.60 -30.33 -3.41
CA THR A 200 8.30 -30.43 -1.98
C THR A 200 8.56 -31.83 -1.42
N GLN A 201 8.40 -32.89 -2.21
CA GLN A 201 8.78 -34.25 -1.81
C GLN A 201 10.30 -34.40 -1.61
N VAL A 202 11.12 -33.74 -2.44
CA VAL A 202 12.59 -33.83 -2.37
C VAL A 202 13.19 -32.86 -1.34
N ALA A 203 12.78 -31.59 -1.36
CA ALA A 203 13.37 -30.53 -0.53
C ALA A 203 12.64 -30.32 0.82
N GLY A 204 11.46 -30.93 0.99
CA GLY A 204 10.58 -30.71 2.15
C GLY A 204 9.84 -29.37 2.10
N THR A 205 9.00 -29.13 3.11
CA THR A 205 8.20 -27.89 3.24
C THR A 205 9.04 -26.66 3.59
N GLY A 206 10.28 -26.85 4.06
CA GLY A 206 11.19 -25.75 4.39
C GLY A 206 11.53 -24.86 3.20
N SER A 207 11.52 -25.40 1.97
CA SER A 207 11.76 -24.61 0.74
C SER A 207 10.66 -23.58 0.51
N ILE A 208 9.39 -23.93 0.79
CA ILE A 208 8.25 -23.01 0.71
C ILE A 208 8.42 -21.88 1.71
N VAL A 209 8.75 -22.20 2.97
CA VAL A 209 8.91 -21.20 4.03
C VAL A 209 10.02 -20.22 3.67
N ARG A 210 11.16 -20.72 3.20
CA ARG A 210 12.28 -19.87 2.78
C ARG A 210 11.89 -18.91 1.65
N VAL A 211 11.13 -19.38 0.66
CA VAL A 211 10.60 -18.53 -0.40
C VAL A 211 9.64 -17.46 0.12
N MET A 212 8.74 -17.81 1.05
CA MET A 212 7.80 -16.85 1.64
C MET A 212 8.50 -15.79 2.51
N THR A 213 9.65 -16.11 3.07
CA THR A 213 10.47 -15.16 3.87
C THR A 213 11.49 -14.38 3.05
N ASP A 214 11.69 -14.75 1.78
CA ASP A 214 12.71 -14.14 0.94
C ASP A 214 12.24 -12.78 0.43
N ARG A 215 13.00 -11.73 0.74
CA ARG A 215 12.71 -10.35 0.32
C ARG A 215 13.26 -10.01 -1.07
N ARG A 216 14.13 -10.85 -1.64
CA ARG A 216 14.74 -10.60 -2.94
C ARG A 216 13.71 -10.80 -4.05
N LEU A 217 13.39 -9.71 -4.75
CA LEU A 217 12.39 -9.70 -5.81
C LEU A 217 12.97 -10.16 -7.17
N ILE A 218 12.38 -11.21 -7.73
CA ILE A 218 12.53 -11.64 -9.14
C ILE A 218 11.30 -11.28 -9.98
#